data_AF-A0AA47MEC7-F1
#
_entry.id   AF-A0AA47MEC7-F1
#
_cell.length_a   1.000
_cell.length_b   1.000
_cell.length_c   1.000
_cell.angle_alpha   90.00
_cell.angle_beta   90.00
_cell.angle_gamma   90.00
#
_symmetry.space_group_name_H-M   'P 1'
#
loop_
_entity.id
_entity.type
_entity.pdbx_description
1 polymer ?
#
loop_
_entity_poly.entity_id
_entity_poly.type
_entity_poly.pdbx_seq_one_letter_code
_entity_poly.pdbx_strand_id
1 'polypeptide(L)'
;MNDTGAKELFAMLDTFELSQHVKGATHCKGQTLDLIITKGLSAISVLPPPSPSSTDDLVDNFNSKIVNDIDVVAPSKVKIISGKQKAPWRNVASVTAQKRRAGKHERIWRKTKLHVHHDSYKESLRAYNLEIKSARETFFSNIINSITNNAQTLFDG
;
A
#
# COMPACT_ATOMS: atom_id res chain seq x y z
N MET A 1 -29.83 7.63 -3.88
CA MET A 1 -28.43 7.24 -4.13
C MET A 1 -28.41 5.72 -4.28
N ASN A 2 -28.60 5.23 -5.52
CA ASN A 2 -28.73 3.80 -5.86
C ASN A 2 -27.40 3.27 -6.39
N ASP A 3 -26.36 3.31 -5.56
CA ASP A 3 -25.07 2.74 -5.93
C ASP A 3 -25.10 1.23 -5.67
N THR A 4 -25.18 0.45 -6.75
CA THR A 4 -25.16 -1.02 -6.70
C THR A 4 -23.89 -1.56 -6.05
N GLY A 5 -22.73 -0.93 -6.32
CA GLY A 5 -21.46 -1.37 -5.76
C GLY A 5 -21.38 -1.18 -4.25
N ALA A 6 -21.98 -0.10 -3.73
CA ALA A 6 -22.09 0.10 -2.29
C ALA A 6 -22.94 -1.00 -1.63
N LYS A 7 -24.05 -1.41 -2.27
CA LYS A 7 -24.92 -2.47 -1.74
C LYS A 7 -24.23 -3.83 -1.70
N GLU A 8 -23.48 -4.17 -2.76
CA GLU A 8 -22.69 -5.40 -2.81
C GLU A 8 -21.59 -5.41 -1.73
N LEU A 9 -20.92 -4.28 -1.53
CA LEU A 9 -19.95 -4.13 -0.45
C LEU A 9 -20.58 -4.35 0.93
N PHE A 10 -21.73 -3.73 1.21
CA PHE A 10 -22.42 -3.94 2.50
C PHE A 10 -22.84 -5.39 2.69
N ALA A 11 -23.38 -6.05 1.66
CA ALA A 11 -23.73 -7.47 1.74
C ALA A 11 -22.49 -8.35 2.00
N MET A 12 -21.34 -8.01 1.42
CA MET A 12 -20.08 -8.69 1.71
C MET A 12 -19.66 -8.47 3.17
N LEU A 13 -19.71 -7.24 3.67
CA LEU A 13 -19.34 -6.93 5.06
C LEU A 13 -20.22 -7.70 6.04
N ASP A 14 -21.53 -7.74 5.81
CA ASP A 14 -22.47 -8.52 6.63
C ASP A 14 -22.15 -10.02 6.59
N THR A 15 -21.81 -10.56 5.41
CA THR A 15 -21.43 -11.98 5.25
C THR A 15 -20.20 -12.36 6.09
N PHE A 16 -19.30 -11.41 6.34
CA PHE A 16 -18.08 -11.62 7.12
C PHE A 16 -18.15 -11.05 8.55
N GLU A 17 -19.33 -10.63 9.00
CA GLU A 17 -19.56 -9.99 10.31
C GLU A 17 -18.64 -8.77 10.55
N LEU A 18 -18.39 -8.02 9.47
CA LEU A 18 -17.58 -6.82 9.47
C LEU A 18 -18.49 -5.59 9.57
N SER A 19 -18.15 -4.68 10.48
CA SER A 19 -18.88 -3.42 10.69
C SER A 19 -18.06 -2.24 10.15
N GLN A 20 -18.62 -1.50 9.20
CA GLN A 20 -18.06 -0.23 8.72
C GLN A 20 -18.52 0.94 9.61
N HIS A 21 -17.58 1.73 10.10
CA HIS A 21 -17.86 2.85 11.01
C HIS A 21 -18.01 4.20 10.30
N VAL A 22 -17.38 4.36 9.13
CA VAL A 22 -17.46 5.60 8.35
C VAL A 22 -18.74 5.59 7.52
N LYS A 23 -19.72 6.43 7.89
CA LYS A 23 -21.07 6.46 7.29
C LYS A 23 -21.26 7.53 6.20
N GLY A 24 -20.24 8.33 5.91
CA GLY A 24 -20.32 9.45 4.97
C GLY A 24 -19.05 9.64 4.16
N ALA A 25 -19.11 10.45 3.11
CA ALA A 25 -17.95 10.75 2.28
C ALA A 25 -16.89 11.51 3.08
N THR A 26 -15.70 10.93 3.26
CA THR A 26 -14.56 11.61 3.90
C THR A 26 -13.75 12.47 2.94
N HIS A 27 -14.09 12.48 1.65
CA HIS A 27 -13.38 13.21 0.61
C HIS A 27 -14.22 14.36 0.04
N CYS A 28 -13.64 15.55 -0.07
CA CYS A 28 -14.30 16.70 -0.69
C CYS A 28 -13.80 16.97 -2.12
N LYS A 29 -12.68 16.35 -2.54
CA LYS A 29 -11.91 16.75 -3.76
C LYS A 29 -11.22 15.59 -4.52
N GLY A 30 -11.80 14.39 -4.53
CA GLY A 30 -11.30 13.24 -5.30
C GLY A 30 -10.08 12.53 -4.70
N GLN A 31 -9.97 12.53 -3.38
CA GLN A 31 -9.01 11.72 -2.62
C GLN A 31 -9.59 10.32 -2.34
N THR A 32 -8.74 9.39 -1.93
CA THR A 32 -9.15 8.04 -1.50
C THR A 32 -10.16 8.13 -0.35
N LEU A 33 -11.21 7.29 -0.38
CA LEU A 33 -12.13 7.14 0.75
C LEU A 33 -11.43 6.44 1.90
N ASP A 34 -11.61 6.99 3.10
CA ASP A 34 -11.16 6.33 4.33
C ASP A 34 -12.26 5.38 4.80
N LEU A 35 -11.93 4.09 4.89
CA LEU A 35 -12.82 3.06 5.42
C LEU A 35 -12.23 2.57 6.74
N ILE A 36 -13.03 2.65 7.80
CA ILE A 36 -12.73 2.02 9.09
C ILE A 36 -13.70 0.85 9.22
N ILE A 37 -13.18 -0.37 9.20
CA ILE A 37 -13.95 -1.61 9.27
C ILE A 37 -13.41 -2.42 10.45
N THR A 38 -14.31 -2.89 11.32
CA THR A 38 -13.96 -3.76 12.44
C THR A 38 -14.66 -5.11 12.27
N LYS A 39 -13.96 -6.20 12.56
CA LYS A 39 -14.62 -7.50 12.77
C LYS A 39 -15.10 -7.57 14.22
N GLY A 40 -16.36 -7.89 14.44
CA GLY A 40 -16.90 -8.05 15.79
C GLY A 40 -16.16 -9.16 16.52
N LEU A 41 -15.36 -8.83 17.54
CA LEU A 41 -14.92 -9.81 18.51
C LEU A 41 -16.07 -10.00 19.51
N SER A 42 -16.88 -11.04 19.34
CA SER A 42 -17.93 -11.43 20.32
C SER A 42 -17.38 -11.78 21.72
N ALA A 43 -16.05 -11.75 21.87
CA ALA A 43 -15.27 -12.09 23.05
C ALA A 43 -15.60 -11.31 24.33
N ILE A 44 -16.15 -10.10 24.24
CA ILE A 44 -16.37 -9.24 25.40
C ILE A 44 -17.62 -9.64 26.20
N SER A 45 -18.53 -10.42 25.60
CA SER A 45 -19.85 -10.72 26.21
C SER A 45 -19.87 -11.78 27.31
N VAL A 46 -18.75 -12.46 27.58
CA VAL A 46 -18.66 -13.52 28.61
C VAL A 46 -17.45 -13.26 29.51
N LEU A 47 -17.58 -12.25 30.38
CA LEU A 47 -16.80 -12.23 31.60
C LEU A 47 -17.61 -12.99 32.66
N PRO A 48 -17.05 -14.03 33.30
CA PRO A 48 -17.72 -14.64 34.46
C PRO A 48 -17.94 -13.55 35.52
N PRO A 49 -19.05 -13.62 36.29
CA PRO A 49 -19.29 -12.68 37.38
C PRO A 49 -18.07 -12.66 38.31
N PRO A 50 -17.65 -11.48 38.80
CA PRO A 50 -16.44 -11.37 39.61
C PRO A 50 -16.60 -12.19 40.89
N SER A 51 -16.02 -13.39 40.91
CA SER A 51 -15.68 -14.10 42.12
C SER A 51 -14.60 -13.31 42.88
N PRO A 52 -14.41 -13.52 44.20
CA PRO A 52 -13.40 -12.83 45.00
C PRO A 52 -11.96 -13.30 44.70
N SER A 53 -11.62 -13.51 43.42
CA SER A 53 -10.27 -13.73 42.94
C SER A 53 -9.54 -12.40 42.75
N SER A 54 -8.21 -12.41 42.89
CA SER A 54 -7.36 -11.23 42.86
C SER A 54 -7.63 -10.40 41.60
N THR A 55 -7.52 -9.07 41.70
CA THR A 55 -7.66 -8.17 40.54
C THR A 55 -6.70 -8.55 39.42
N ASP A 56 -5.55 -9.11 39.77
CA ASP A 56 -4.55 -9.60 38.82
C ASP A 56 -5.08 -10.78 37.99
N ASP A 57 -5.81 -11.72 38.60
CA ASP A 57 -6.37 -12.89 37.92
C ASP A 57 -7.41 -12.49 36.85
N LEU A 58 -8.18 -11.43 37.12
CA LEU A 58 -9.17 -10.90 36.18
C LEU A 58 -8.49 -10.21 34.99
N VAL A 59 -7.42 -9.46 35.24
CA VAL A 59 -6.63 -8.78 34.21
C VAL A 59 -5.92 -9.81 33.33
N ASP A 60 -5.34 -10.84 33.94
CA ASP A 60 -4.63 -11.90 33.21
C ASP A 60 -5.57 -12.74 32.35
N ASN A 61 -6.77 -13.07 32.86
CA ASN A 61 -7.78 -13.78 32.08
C ASN A 61 -8.28 -12.92 30.90
N PHE A 62 -8.50 -11.63 31.11
CA PHE A 62 -8.89 -10.70 30.05
C PHE A 62 -7.80 -10.60 28.98
N ASN A 63 -6.56 -10.34 29.37
CA ASN A 63 -5.42 -10.21 28.46
C ASN A 63 -5.19 -11.49 27.68
N SER A 64 -5.24 -12.65 28.34
CA SER A 64 -5.05 -13.96 27.70
C SER A 64 -6.14 -14.23 26.66
N LYS A 65 -7.39 -13.87 26.93
CA LYS A 65 -8.50 -14.04 25.99
C LYS A 65 -8.35 -13.13 24.77
N ILE A 66 -8.01 -11.85 24.98
CA ILE A 66 -7.75 -10.90 23.88
C ILE A 66 -6.62 -11.41 22.99
N VAL A 67 -5.51 -11.87 23.58
CA VAL A 67 -4.39 -12.42 22.81
C VAL A 67 -4.82 -13.64 22.01
N ASN A 68 -5.58 -14.57 22.60
CA ASN A 68 -6.07 -15.77 21.93
C ASN A 68 -7.00 -15.43 20.76
N ASP A 69 -7.99 -14.57 20.97
CA ASP A 69 -8.93 -14.19 19.92
C ASP A 69 -8.24 -13.41 18.78
N ILE A 70 -7.27 -12.56 19.13
CA ILE A 70 -6.42 -11.89 18.15
C ILE A 70 -5.59 -12.91 17.36
N ASP A 71 -5.02 -13.92 18.00
CA ASP A 71 -4.22 -14.94 17.32
C ASP A 71 -5.07 -15.88 16.45
N VAL A 72 -6.33 -16.14 16.80
CA VAL A 72 -7.30 -16.86 15.95
C VAL A 72 -7.63 -16.07 14.68
N VAL A 73 -7.89 -14.77 14.81
CA VAL A 73 -8.30 -13.92 13.69
C VAL A 73 -7.10 -13.48 12.84
N ALA A 74 -5.97 -13.20 13.47
CA ALA A 74 -4.78 -12.65 12.85
C ALA A 74 -3.51 -13.21 13.53
N PRO A 75 -3.20 -14.51 13.28
CA PRO A 75 -2.03 -15.14 13.88
C PRO A 75 -0.78 -14.37 13.49
N SER A 76 -0.01 -13.96 14.49
CA SER A 76 1.14 -13.10 14.26
C SER A 76 2.23 -13.86 13.50
N LYS A 77 2.34 -13.60 12.19
CA LYS A 77 3.40 -14.17 11.33
C LYS A 77 4.45 -13.10 11.10
N VAL A 78 5.60 -13.24 11.76
CA VAL A 78 6.78 -12.42 11.50
C VAL A 78 7.30 -12.76 10.10
N LYS A 79 6.87 -12.00 9.09
CA LYS A 79 7.47 -12.07 7.76
C LYS A 79 8.76 -11.26 7.79
N ILE A 80 9.89 -11.92 7.59
CA ILE A 80 11.13 -11.23 7.23
C ILE A 80 10.91 -10.67 5.82
N ILE A 81 10.54 -9.40 5.73
CA ILE A 81 10.36 -8.72 4.46
C ILE A 81 11.77 -8.40 3.94
N SER A 82 12.38 -9.34 3.21
CA SER A 82 13.52 -9.02 2.37
C SER A 82 13.06 -7.99 1.34
N GLY A 83 13.54 -6.75 1.48
CA GLY A 83 13.16 -5.67 0.59
C GLY A 83 13.58 -6.03 -0.83
N LYS A 84 12.61 -6.20 -1.74
CA LYS A 84 12.91 -6.31 -3.18
C LYS A 84 13.69 -5.05 -3.57
N GLN A 85 14.99 -5.20 -3.81
CA GLN A 85 15.83 -4.12 -4.32
C GLN A 85 15.22 -3.66 -5.64
N LYS A 86 14.75 -2.40 -5.66
CA LYS A 86 14.19 -1.84 -6.89
C LYS A 86 15.31 -1.75 -7.90
N ALA A 87 15.01 -2.09 -9.15
CA ALA A 87 15.98 -2.04 -10.24
C ALA A 87 16.77 -0.71 -10.20
N PRO A 88 18.12 -0.73 -10.23
CA PRO A 88 18.95 0.46 -9.96
C PRO A 88 18.60 1.68 -10.82
N TRP A 89 18.31 1.47 -12.10
CA TRP A 89 17.94 2.52 -13.05
C TRP A 89 16.60 3.21 -12.75
N ARG A 90 15.76 2.67 -11.86
CA ARG A 90 14.47 3.27 -11.48
C ARG A 90 14.58 4.36 -10.42
N ASN A 91 15.68 4.42 -9.68
CA ASN A 91 15.90 5.39 -8.58
C ASN A 91 16.82 6.55 -8.99
N VAL A 92 17.17 6.68 -10.26
CA VAL A 92 17.97 7.80 -10.78
C VAL A 92 17.24 9.12 -10.53
N ALA A 93 17.97 10.16 -10.14
CA ALA A 93 17.40 11.46 -9.76
C ALA A 93 16.50 12.05 -10.86
N SER A 94 16.94 12.00 -12.12
CA SER A 94 16.17 12.46 -13.30
C SER A 94 14.85 11.70 -13.47
N VAL A 95 14.88 10.36 -13.40
CA VAL A 95 13.70 9.48 -13.48
C VAL A 95 12.70 9.84 -12.39
N THR A 96 13.15 10.01 -11.14
CA THR A 96 12.26 10.32 -10.03
C THR A 96 11.68 11.73 -10.13
N ALA A 97 12.47 12.72 -10.57
CA ALA A 97 11.99 14.07 -10.83
C ALA A 97 10.91 14.10 -11.91
N GLN A 98 11.12 13.37 -13.01
CA GLN A 98 10.17 13.29 -14.11
C GLN A 98 8.89 12.54 -13.70
N LYS A 99 9.00 11.49 -12.89
CA LYS A 99 7.83 10.82 -12.28
C LYS A 99 6.97 11.78 -11.44
N ARG A 100 7.62 12.61 -10.61
CA ARG A 100 6.92 13.62 -9.80
C ARG A 100 6.20 14.65 -10.68
N ARG A 101 6.84 15.11 -11.76
CA ARG A 101 6.25 16.03 -12.75
C ARG A 101 5.02 15.42 -13.41
N ALA A 102 5.11 14.17 -13.87
CA ALA A 102 3.97 13.46 -14.46
C ALA A 102 2.79 13.35 -13.48
N GLY A 103 3.05 13.02 -12.21
CA GLY A 103 2.01 13.00 -11.17
C GLY A 103 1.39 14.38 -10.89
N LYS A 104 2.16 15.47 -11.00
CA LYS A 104 1.63 16.84 -10.87
C LYS A 104 0.67 17.16 -12.01
N HIS A 105 1.07 16.93 -13.26
CA HIS A 105 0.20 17.20 -14.41
C HIS A 105 -1.04 16.31 -14.40
N GLU A 106 -0.91 15.05 -14.01
CA GLU A 106 -2.05 14.16 -13.85
C GLU A 106 -3.07 14.74 -12.86
N ARG A 107 -2.63 15.17 -11.67
CA ARG A 107 -3.51 15.77 -10.67
C ARG A 107 -4.18 17.04 -11.18
N ILE A 108 -3.44 17.90 -11.89
CA ILE A 108 -3.98 19.12 -12.49
C ILE A 108 -5.06 18.76 -13.49
N TRP A 109 -4.79 17.87 -14.45
CA TRP A 109 -5.76 17.43 -15.44
C TRP A 109 -6.99 16.76 -14.81
N ARG A 110 -6.82 15.89 -13.81
CA ARG A 110 -7.94 15.27 -13.09
C ARG A 110 -8.86 16.32 -12.44
N LYS A 111 -8.29 17.43 -11.93
CA LYS A 111 -9.03 18.52 -11.30
C LYS A 111 -9.71 19.46 -12.31
N THR A 112 -9.02 19.84 -13.37
CA THR A 112 -9.48 20.90 -14.30
C THR A 112 -10.21 20.35 -15.52
N LYS A 113 -9.92 19.11 -15.94
CA LYS A 113 -10.45 18.45 -17.14
C LYS A 113 -10.24 19.20 -18.46
N LEU A 114 -9.33 20.19 -18.51
CA LEU A 114 -9.00 20.91 -19.74
C LEU A 114 -8.07 20.11 -20.65
N HIS A 115 -8.24 20.27 -21.96
CA HIS A 115 -7.44 19.60 -22.99
C HIS A 115 -5.95 19.96 -22.89
N VAL A 116 -5.62 21.24 -22.72
CA VAL A 116 -4.23 21.70 -22.58
C VAL A 116 -3.49 21.00 -21.44
N HIS A 117 -4.17 20.74 -20.31
CA HIS A 117 -3.58 20.03 -19.18
C HIS A 117 -3.43 18.53 -19.44
N HIS A 118 -4.34 17.95 -20.22
CA HIS A 118 -4.23 16.58 -20.68
C HIS A 118 -3.01 16.40 -21.61
N ASP A 119 -2.77 17.35 -22.50
CA ASP A 119 -1.60 17.35 -23.38
C ASP A 119 -0.30 17.49 -22.57
N SER A 120 -0.24 18.42 -21.61
CA SER A 120 0.89 18.54 -20.68
C SER A 120 1.13 17.24 -19.89
N TYR A 121 0.06 16.56 -19.47
CA TYR A 121 0.17 15.26 -18.83
C TYR A 121 0.78 14.20 -19.77
N LYS A 122 0.24 14.06 -20.99
CA LYS A 122 0.77 13.13 -22.00
C LYS A 122 2.24 13.40 -22.32
N GLU A 123 2.61 14.66 -22.49
CA GLU A 123 4.00 15.05 -22.74
C GLU A 123 4.90 14.66 -21.56
N SER A 124 4.50 14.97 -20.34
CA SER A 124 5.28 14.61 -19.16
C SER A 124 5.43 13.09 -18.96
N LEU A 125 4.42 12.31 -19.36
CA LEU A 125 4.47 10.85 -19.36
C LEU A 125 5.41 10.30 -20.43
N ARG A 126 5.41 10.87 -21.64
CA ARG A 126 6.37 10.53 -22.70
C ARG A 126 7.81 10.78 -22.23
N ALA A 127 8.07 11.96 -21.67
CA ALA A 127 9.38 12.30 -21.12
C ALA A 127 9.79 11.36 -19.97
N TYR A 128 8.87 10.95 -19.10
CA TYR A 128 9.16 9.94 -18.06
C TYR A 128 9.58 8.59 -18.66
N ASN A 129 8.84 8.11 -19.66
CA ASN A 129 9.14 6.83 -20.31
C ASN A 129 10.48 6.86 -21.06
N LEU A 130 10.80 7.99 -21.70
CA LEU A 130 12.09 8.20 -22.34
C LEU A 130 13.23 8.15 -21.33
N GLU A 131 13.08 8.83 -20.20
CA GLU A 131 14.09 8.85 -19.14
C GLU A 131 14.30 7.46 -18.52
N ILE A 132 13.23 6.69 -18.31
CA ILE A 132 13.31 5.30 -17.85
C ILE A 132 14.08 4.43 -18.85
N LYS A 133 13.84 4.62 -20.16
CA LYS A 133 14.53 3.88 -21.22
C LYS A 133 16.02 4.25 -21.23
N SER A 134 16.34 5.54 -21.25
CA SER A 134 17.70 6.06 -21.24
C SER A 134 18.49 5.59 -20.01
N ALA A 135 17.92 5.70 -18.81
CA ALA A 135 18.54 5.25 -17.57
C ALA A 135 18.82 3.75 -17.57
N ARG A 136 17.90 2.95 -18.14
CA ARG A 136 18.09 1.51 -18.29
C ARG A 136 19.22 1.18 -19.26
N GLU A 137 19.25 1.83 -20.42
CA GLU A 137 20.29 1.65 -21.43
C GLU A 137 21.66 2.03 -20.87
N THR A 138 21.77 3.20 -20.24
CA THR A 138 23.00 3.69 -19.59
C THR A 138 23.51 2.69 -18.56
N PHE A 139 22.64 2.13 -17.73
CA PHE A 139 23.01 1.14 -16.72
C PHE A 139 23.63 -0.11 -17.34
N PHE A 140 23.01 -0.69 -18.37
CA PHE A 140 23.54 -1.91 -19.01
C PHE A 140 24.79 -1.62 -19.85
N SER A 141 24.85 -0.47 -20.54
CA SER A 141 26.07 -0.04 -21.26
C SER A 141 27.26 0.11 -20.32
N ASN A 142 27.06 0.68 -19.13
CA ASN A 142 28.12 0.80 -18.13
C ASN A 142 28.61 -0.57 -17.63
N ILE A 143 27.70 -1.53 -17.42
CA ILE A 143 28.07 -2.90 -17.04
C ILE A 143 28.92 -3.53 -18.14
N ILE A 144 28.46 -3.49 -19.39
CA ILE A 144 29.18 -4.07 -20.54
C ILE A 144 30.58 -3.46 -20.64
N ASN A 145 30.68 -2.13 -20.61
CA ASN A 145 31.96 -1.41 -20.71
C ASN A 145 32.89 -1.69 -19.52
N SER A 146 32.36 -1.85 -18.31
CA SER A 146 33.17 -2.19 -17.14
C SER A 146 33.79 -3.58 -17.26
N ILE A 147 33.09 -4.52 -17.89
CA ILE A 147 33.58 -5.89 -18.11
C ILE A 147 34.61 -5.90 -19.25
N THR A 148 34.38 -5.17 -20.34
CA THR A 148 35.31 -5.12 -21.48
C THR A 148 36.65 -4.47 -21.12
N ASN A 149 36.65 -3.48 -20.24
CA ASN A 149 37.86 -2.78 -19.79
C ASN A 149 38.61 -3.50 -18.66
N ASN A 150 38.03 -4.56 -18.09
CA ASN A 150 38.63 -5.42 -17.06
C ASN A 150 38.40 -6.90 -17.41
N ALA A 151 38.80 -7.28 -18.63
CA ALA A 151 38.63 -8.63 -19.16
C ALA A 151 39.41 -9.73 -18.40
N GLN A 152 40.18 -9.36 -17.37
CA GLN A 152 40.99 -10.28 -16.56
C GLN A 152 40.21 -11.08 -15.51
N THR A 153 38.90 -10.91 -15.40
CA THR A 153 38.07 -11.69 -14.43
C THR A 153 37.17 -12.75 -15.08
N LEU A 154 37.39 -13.05 -16.36
CA LEU A 154 36.56 -14.01 -17.10
C LEU A 154 37.01 -15.47 -16.97
N PHE A 155 38.23 -15.77 -16.48
CA PHE A 155 38.75 -17.15 -16.41
C PHE A 155 39.58 -17.50 -15.16
N ASP A 156 39.69 -16.65 -14.15
CA ASP A 156 40.39 -17.02 -12.91
C ASP A 156 39.45 -17.79 -11.99
N GLY A 157 39.40 -19.11 -12.23
CA GLY A 157 38.92 -20.14 -11.30
C GLY A 157 40.08 -20.94 -10.73
#